data_AF-A0A1W9WBV4-F1
#
_entry.id   AF-A0A1W9WBV4-F1
#
_cell.length_a   1.000
_cell.length_b   1.000
_cell.length_c   1.000
_cell.angle_alpha   90.00
_cell.angle_beta   90.00
_cell.angle_gamma   90.00
#
_symmetry.space_group_name_H-M   'P 1'
#
loop_
_entity.id
_entity.type
_entity.pdbx_description
1 polymer ?
#
loop_
_entity_poly.entity_id
_entity_poly.type
_entity_poly.pdbx_seq_one_letter_code
_entity_poly.pdbx_strand_id
1 'polypeptide(L)'
;MLDVGRHPNIELLAYSEVLEVKGEEGDFKATVKRKARYVEEDKCTGCGACKEKCPTTIPDLFEEGLGNRRAIYSWFAQGIPSTHTIDPDHCRQLNGKKCG
;
A
#
# COMPACT_ATOMS: atom_id res chain seq x y z
N MET A 1 -8.54 -6.61 12.88
CA MET A 1 -7.48 -5.88 12.15
C MET A 1 -6.87 -4.77 13.01
N LEU A 2 -7.67 -3.98 13.73
CA LEU A 2 -7.17 -2.87 14.54
C LEU A 2 -6.20 -3.31 15.64
N ASP A 3 -6.51 -4.39 16.35
CA ASP A 3 -5.67 -4.88 17.44
C ASP A 3 -4.27 -5.28 16.95
N VAL A 4 -4.20 -6.01 15.83
CA VAL A 4 -2.93 -6.41 15.19
C VAL A 4 -2.09 -5.20 14.79
N GLY A 5 -2.73 -4.14 14.27
CA GLY A 5 -2.03 -2.92 13.85
C GLY A 5 -1.47 -2.08 15.00
N ARG A 6 -1.83 -2.37 16.26
CA ARG A 6 -1.40 -1.63 17.46
C ARG A 6 -0.74 -2.53 18.52
N HIS A 7 -0.54 -3.80 18.23
CA HIS A 7 -0.05 -4.76 19.21
C HIS A 7 1.47 -4.59 19.42
N PRO A 8 1.96 -4.48 20.67
CA PRO A 8 3.37 -4.16 20.94
C PRO A 8 4.35 -5.26 20.52
N ASN A 9 3.89 -6.52 20.48
CA ASN A 9 4.72 -7.68 20.11
C ASN A 9 4.48 -8.16 18.67
N ILE A 10 3.78 -7.39 17.83
CA ILE A 10 3.54 -7.74 16.43
C ILE A 10 4.03 -6.62 15.54
N GLU A 11 4.95 -6.93 14.64
CA GLU A 11 5.34 -6.04 13.56
C GLU A 11 4.50 -6.32 12.31
N LEU A 12 3.67 -5.35 11.91
CA LEU A 12 2.83 -5.46 10.72
C LEU A 12 3.57 -4.98 9.47
N LEU A 13 4.08 -5.92 8.68
CA LEU A 13 4.70 -5.66 7.38
C LEU A 13 3.65 -5.67 6.25
N ALA A 14 2.76 -4.68 6.22
CA ALA A 14 1.78 -4.55 5.14
C ALA A 14 2.44 -4.19 3.80
N TYR A 15 1.80 -4.56 2.69
CA TYR A 15 2.31 -4.34 1.33
C TYR A 15 3.73 -4.94 1.13
N SER A 16 3.97 -6.10 1.75
CA SER A 16 5.23 -6.81 1.71
C SER A 16 5.03 -8.26 1.26
N GLU A 17 6.05 -8.84 0.66
CA GLU A 17 6.04 -10.24 0.18
C GLU A 17 7.27 -10.97 0.70
N VAL A 18 7.09 -12.22 1.13
CA VAL A 18 8.21 -13.09 1.47
C VAL A 18 8.86 -13.56 0.18
N LEU A 19 10.15 -13.27 0.00
CA LEU A 19 10.91 -13.72 -1.17
C LEU A 19 11.55 -15.08 -0.95
N GLU A 20 12.05 -15.31 0.26
CA GLU A 20 12.84 -16.49 0.57
C GLU A 20 12.73 -16.81 2.06
N VAL A 21 12.70 -18.10 2.39
CA VAL A 21 12.85 -18.60 3.75
C VAL A 21 13.94 -19.66 3.72
N LYS A 22 14.95 -19.50 4.58
CA LYS A 22 16.08 -20.41 4.76
C LYS A 22 16.17 -20.83 6.22
N GLY A 23 16.85 -21.94 6.47
CA GLY A 23 17.11 -22.45 7.81
C GLY A 23 16.34 -23.72 8.13
N GLU A 24 16.34 -24.08 9.40
CA GLU A 24 15.77 -25.30 9.95
C GLU A 24 14.88 -24.98 11.16
N GLU A 25 14.26 -26.01 11.75
CA GLU A 25 13.34 -25.84 12.86
C GLU A 25 13.98 -25.05 14.02
N GLY A 26 13.39 -23.89 14.35
CA GLY A 26 13.86 -23.01 15.43
C GLY A 26 14.85 -21.93 15.01
N ASP A 27 15.41 -21.98 13.79
CA ASP A 27 16.32 -20.96 13.24
C ASP A 27 15.97 -20.64 11.78
N PHE A 28 14.87 -19.92 11.60
CA PHE A 28 14.43 -19.46 10.28
C PHE A 28 14.93 -18.05 9.99
N LYS A 29 15.49 -17.87 8.80
CA LYS A 29 15.82 -16.57 8.23
C LYS A 29 14.93 -16.31 7.02
N ALA A 30 14.01 -15.36 7.15
CA ALA A 30 13.13 -14.93 6.08
C ALA A 30 13.63 -13.61 5.46
N THR A 31 13.65 -13.55 4.13
CA THR A 31 13.88 -12.32 3.38
C THR A 31 12.52 -11.79 2.93
N VAL A 32 12.16 -10.60 3.42
CA VAL A 32 10.87 -9.96 3.11
C VAL A 32 11.10 -8.70 2.28
N LYS A 33 10.45 -8.62 1.13
CA LYS A 33 10.44 -7.42 0.28
C LYS A 33 9.27 -6.54 0.69
N ARG A 34 9.58 -5.41 1.32
CA ARG A 34 8.62 -4.32 1.53
C ARG A 34 8.51 -3.49 0.25
N LYS A 35 7.34 -3.53 -0.41
CA LYS A 35 7.14 -2.78 -1.66
C LYS A 35 7.05 -1.29 -1.34
N ALA A 36 7.60 -0.46 -2.22
CA ALA A 36 7.53 0.98 -2.08
C ALA A 36 6.09 1.46 -2.27
N ARG A 37 5.54 2.13 -1.25
CA ARG A 37 4.23 2.80 -1.37
C ARG A 37 4.30 4.14 -2.11
N TYR A 38 5.51 4.68 -2.26
CA TYR A 38 5.78 6.06 -2.69
C TYR A 38 5.09 7.12 -1.84
N VAL A 39 4.77 6.77 -0.59
CA VAL A 39 4.19 7.63 0.45
C VAL A 39 4.94 7.32 1.74
N GLU A 40 5.32 8.36 2.47
CA GLU A 40 5.91 8.24 3.81
C GLU A 40 4.81 7.84 4.80
N GLU A 41 4.84 6.59 5.28
CA GLU A 41 3.77 5.99 6.09
C GLU A 41 3.59 6.68 7.45
N ASP A 42 4.67 7.21 8.02
CA ASP A 42 4.72 7.94 9.28
C ASP A 42 4.12 9.35 9.18
N LYS A 43 4.14 9.95 7.99
CA LYS A 43 3.58 11.28 7.72
C LYS A 43 2.18 11.23 7.11
N CYS A 44 1.77 10.08 6.58
CA CYS A 44 0.45 9.93 5.97
C CYS A 44 -0.64 9.92 7.04
N THR A 45 -1.58 10.86 6.94
CA THR A 45 -2.72 10.95 7.87
C THR A 45 -3.95 10.17 7.41
N GLY A 46 -3.92 9.56 6.23
CA GLY A 46 -5.07 8.88 5.66
C GLY A 46 -6.20 9.81 5.18
N CYS A 47 -5.99 11.13 5.13
CA CYS A 47 -7.06 12.12 4.89
C CYS A 47 -7.75 12.03 3.51
N GLY A 48 -7.08 11.50 2.49
CA GLY A 48 -7.65 11.27 1.17
C GLY A 48 -7.65 12.47 0.20
N ALA A 49 -7.19 13.66 0.62
CA ALA A 49 -7.10 14.84 -0.26
C ALA A 49 -6.27 14.59 -1.54
N CYS A 50 -5.27 13.71 -1.46
CA CYS A 50 -4.46 13.30 -2.61
C CYS A 50 -5.27 12.55 -3.68
N LYS A 51 -6.27 11.73 -3.29
CA LYS A 51 -7.13 11.00 -4.23
C LYS A 51 -7.97 11.96 -5.06
N GLU A 52 -8.49 13.02 -4.43
CA GLU A 52 -9.36 14.00 -5.08
C GLU A 52 -8.64 14.76 -6.22
N LYS A 53 -7.33 14.99 -6.07
CA LYS A 53 -6.51 15.70 -7.06
C LYS A 53 -5.94 14.78 -8.15
N CYS A 54 -5.96 13.47 -7.94
CA CYS A 54 -5.36 12.54 -8.89
C CYS A 54 -6.18 12.47 -10.19
N PRO A 55 -5.59 12.80 -11.35
CA PRO A 55 -6.30 12.82 -12.63
C PRO A 55 -6.45 11.43 -13.28
N THR A 56 -5.81 10.39 -12.72
CA THR A 56 -5.92 9.02 -13.22
C THR A 56 -7.15 8.35 -12.64
N THR A 57 -7.92 7.67 -13.49
CA THR A 57 -9.04 6.78 -13.10
C THR A 57 -8.78 5.42 -13.69
N ILE A 58 -8.89 4.37 -12.87
CA ILE A 58 -8.71 2.97 -13.26
C ILE A 58 -9.69 2.09 -12.49
N PRO A 59 -10.05 0.90 -13.00
CA PRO A 59 -10.91 -0.03 -12.28
C PRO A 59 -10.36 -0.37 -10.89
N ASP A 60 -11.24 -0.43 -9.89
CA ASP A 60 -10.85 -0.82 -8.54
C ASP A 60 -10.77 -2.35 -8.43
N LEU A 61 -9.57 -2.87 -8.13
CA LEU A 61 -9.35 -4.30 -7.95
C LEU A 61 -9.99 -4.83 -6.68
N PHE A 62 -10.16 -4.00 -5.64
CA PHE A 62 -10.86 -4.40 -4.42
C PHE A 62 -12.35 -4.59 -4.69
N GLU A 63 -12.93 -3.78 -5.57
CA GLU A 63 -14.34 -3.87 -5.97
C GLU A 63 -14.56 -4.78 -7.19
N GLU A 64 -13.59 -5.64 -7.55
CA GLU A 64 -13.68 -6.55 -8.70
C GLU A 64 -14.04 -5.83 -10.03
N GLY A 65 -13.59 -4.58 -10.18
CA GLY A 65 -13.85 -3.74 -11.36
C GLY A 65 -15.26 -3.14 -11.42
N LEU A 66 -16.08 -3.29 -10.37
CA LEU A 66 -17.43 -2.69 -10.31
C LEU A 66 -17.39 -1.17 -10.10
N GLY A 67 -16.30 -0.66 -9.52
CA GLY A 67 -16.05 0.77 -9.38
C GLY A 67 -14.67 1.18 -9.86
N ASN A 68 -14.32 2.43 -9.54
CA ASN A 68 -13.09 3.06 -10.00
C ASN A 68 -12.28 3.59 -8.83
N ARG A 69 -10.97 3.42 -8.92
CA ARG A 69 -9.99 4.04 -8.02
C ARG A 69 -9.08 5.02 -8.78
N ARG A 70 -8.29 5.74 -8.00
CA ARG A 70 -7.24 6.65 -8.49
C ARG A 70 -5.88 5.94 -8.45
N ALA A 71 -4.87 6.52 -9.09
CA ALA A 71 -3.50 5.98 -9.02
C ALA A 71 -2.94 6.06 -7.60
N ILE A 72 -3.27 7.10 -6.82
CA ILE A 72 -3.07 7.12 -5.37
C ILE A 72 -4.34 6.69 -4.67
N TYR A 73 -4.26 5.67 -3.81
CA TYR A 73 -5.42 5.00 -3.25
C TYR A 73 -5.14 4.42 -1.87
N SER A 74 -6.20 4.06 -1.16
CA SER A 74 -6.16 3.16 0.00
C SER A 74 -6.87 1.87 -0.42
N TRP A 75 -6.45 0.71 0.08
CA TRP A 75 -7.00 -0.58 -0.37
C TRP A 75 -8.53 -0.67 -0.21
N PHE A 76 -9.05 -0.18 0.91
CA PHE A 76 -10.47 0.08 1.18
C PHE A 76 -10.57 1.10 2.32
N ALA A 77 -11.77 1.54 2.69
CA ALA A 77 -11.97 2.63 3.65
C ALA A 77 -11.41 2.34 5.06
N GLN A 78 -11.49 1.10 5.53
CA GLN A 78 -11.01 0.66 6.84
C GLN A 78 -9.70 -0.14 6.77
N GLY A 79 -8.94 0.03 5.68
CA GLY A 79 -7.63 -0.62 5.50
C GLY A 79 -6.64 -0.25 6.60
N ILE A 80 -5.91 -1.25 7.11
CA ILE A 80 -4.86 -1.08 8.13
C ILE A 80 -3.54 -1.59 7.55
N PRO A 81 -2.45 -0.81 7.62
CA PRO A 81 -2.35 0.56 8.12
C PRO A 81 -3.20 1.56 7.31
N SER A 82 -3.67 2.62 7.97
CA SER A 82 -4.48 3.68 7.35
C SER A 82 -3.59 4.65 6.56
N THR A 83 -2.93 4.12 5.54
CA THR A 83 -1.99 4.83 4.67
C THR A 83 -2.38 4.68 3.21
N HIS A 84 -1.92 5.60 2.38
CA HIS A 84 -2.11 5.55 0.93
C HIS A 84 -0.92 4.88 0.24
N THR A 85 -1.18 4.36 -0.94
CA THR A 85 -0.19 3.80 -1.86
C THR A 85 -0.38 4.44 -3.23
N ILE A 86 0.73 4.76 -3.89
CA ILE A 86 0.73 5.14 -5.30
C ILE A 86 1.03 3.89 -6.14
N ASP A 87 0.16 3.62 -7.10
CA ASP A 87 0.35 2.61 -8.13
C ASP A 87 1.33 3.14 -9.20
N PRO A 88 2.56 2.59 -9.30
CA PRO A 88 3.55 3.09 -10.24
C PRO A 88 3.14 2.88 -11.70
N ASP A 89 2.38 1.82 -12.02
CA ASP A 89 2.00 1.49 -13.40
C ASP A 89 0.98 2.49 -13.95
N HIS A 90 0.22 3.13 -13.06
CA HIS A 90 -0.85 4.07 -13.42
C HIS A 90 -0.58 5.52 -12.99
N CYS A 91 0.50 5.77 -12.25
CA CYS A 91 0.90 7.12 -11.85
C CYS A 91 1.51 7.89 -13.02
N ARG A 92 0.96 9.06 -13.34
CA ARG A 92 1.47 9.90 -14.44
C ARG A 92 2.89 10.38 -14.20
N GLN A 93 3.18 10.87 -12.99
CA GLN A 93 4.49 11.43 -12.66
C GLN A 93 5.60 10.38 -12.69
N LEU A 94 5.34 9.18 -12.17
CA LEU A 94 6.30 8.07 -12.19
C LEU A 94 6.54 7.55 -13.62
N ASN A 95 5.56 7.72 -14.51
CA ASN A 95 5.66 7.38 -15.94
C ASN A 95 6.07 8.58 -16.83
N GLY A 96 6.67 9.63 -16.26
CA GLY A 96 7.21 10.76 -17.02
C GLY A 96 6.18 11.70 -17.67
N LYS A 97 4.90 11.61 -17.27
CA LYS A 97 3.81 12.45 -17.77
C LYS A 97 3.50 13.60 -16.80
N LYS A 98 2.96 14.70 -17.34
CA LYS A 98 2.48 15.82 -16.54
C LYS A 98 1.35 15.40 -15.59
N CYS A 99 1.44 15.82 -14.34
CA CYS A 99 0.47 15.55 -13.28
C CYS A 99 0.16 16.87 -12.56
N GLY A 100 -0.97 17.50 -12.91
CA GLY A 100 -1.24 18.91 -12.56
C GLY A 100 -0.62 19.85 -13.57
#